data_AF-Q8GCH0-F1
#
_entry.id   AF-Q8GCH0-F1
#
_cell.length_a   1.000
_cell.length_b   1.000
_cell.length_c   1.000
_cell.angle_alpha   90.00
_cell.angle_beta   90.00
_cell.angle_gamma   90.00
#
_symmetry.space_group_name_H-M   'P 1'
#
loop_
_entity.id
_entity.type
_entity.pdbx_description
1 polymer ?
#
loop_
_entity_poly.entity_id
_entity_poly.type
_entity_poly.pdbx_seq_one_letter_code
_entity_poly.pdbx_strand_id
1 'polypeptide(L)'
;MQLKNPILGLCQQSTFMLSAAKVDQCPDDEGFEVAFAGRSNAGKSSALNTLTHASLARTSKTPGRTQLLNFFKLDDERRLV
;
A
#
# COMPACT_ATOMS: atom_id res chain seq x y z
N MET A 1 8.09 -18.04 18.38
CA MET A 1 6.66 -17.72 18.60
C MET A 1 5.98 -17.73 17.26
N GLN A 2 5.05 -18.66 17.04
CA GLN A 2 4.23 -18.68 15.82
C GLN A 2 3.38 -17.40 15.83
N LEU A 3 3.46 -16.58 14.78
CA LEU A 3 2.60 -15.41 14.63
C LEU A 3 1.15 -15.87 14.74
N LYS A 4 0.45 -15.47 15.80
CA LYS A 4 -0.94 -15.87 16.10
C LYS A 4 -1.93 -15.46 15.01
N ASN A 5 -1.50 -14.64 14.04
CA ASN A 5 -2.26 -14.27 12.87
C ASN A 5 -1.33 -14.27 11.63
N PRO A 6 -1.51 -15.18 10.68
CA PRO A 6 -0.67 -15.27 9.48
C PRO A 6 -0.77 -14.02 8.59
N ILE A 7 -1.89 -13.29 8.64
CA ILE A 7 -2.09 -12.04 7.91
C ILE A 7 -1.19 -10.94 8.47
N LEU A 8 -0.99 -10.93 9.79
CA LEU A 8 -0.19 -9.89 10.44
C LEU A 8 1.29 -10.00 10.05
N GLY A 9 1.81 -11.23 9.97
CA GLY A 9 3.17 -11.48 9.45
C GLY A 9 3.32 -11.05 7.99
N LEU A 10 2.32 -11.37 7.16
CA LEU A 10 2.29 -10.99 5.75
C LEU A 10 2.27 -9.46 5.55
N CYS A 11 1.48 -8.73 6.34
CA CYS A 11 1.42 -7.27 6.24
C CYS A 11 2.69 -6.58 6.75
N GLN A 12 3.36 -7.16 7.75
CA GLN A 12 4.60 -6.59 8.33
C GLN A 12 5.82 -6.67 7.40
N GLN A 13 5.85 -7.63 6.48
CA GLN A 13 6.89 -7.72 5.44
C GLN A 13 6.63 -6.81 4.23
N SER A 14 5.61 -5.95 4.30
CA SER A 14 5.25 -5.06 3.20
C SER A 14 6.40 -4.11 2.83
N THR A 15 6.64 -3.96 1.53
CA THR A 15 7.66 -3.05 0.99
C THR A 15 7.09 -2.19 -0.13
N PHE A 16 7.57 -0.95 -0.25
CA PHE A 16 7.20 -0.09 -1.36
C PHE A 16 7.69 -0.70 -2.68
N MET A 17 6.79 -0.80 -3.66
CA MET A 17 7.09 -1.33 -5.00
C MET A 17 7.26 -0.18 -6.00
N LEU A 18 6.18 0.57 -6.28
CA LEU A 18 6.20 1.66 -7.24
C LEU A 18 5.05 2.64 -7.00
N SER A 19 5.14 3.82 -7.64
CA SER A 19 4.04 4.78 -7.73
C SER A 19 3.69 5.03 -9.19
N ALA A 20 2.41 4.91 -9.54
CA ALA A 20 1.91 5.14 -10.88
C ALA A 20 1.07 6.44 -10.93
N ALA A 21 1.37 7.32 -11.89
CA ALA A 21 0.57 8.52 -12.13
C ALA A 21 -0.56 8.27 -13.14
N LYS A 22 -0.46 7.18 -13.90
CA LYS A 22 -1.38 6.77 -14.96
C LYS A 22 -1.57 5.26 -14.92
N VAL A 23 -2.67 4.80 -15.50
CA VAL A 23 -3.02 3.36 -15.53
C VAL A 23 -1.98 2.54 -16.31
N ASP A 24 -1.44 3.10 -17.39
CA ASP A 24 -0.39 2.46 -18.21
C ASP A 24 0.98 2.31 -17.50
N GLN A 25 1.13 2.92 -16.33
CA GLN A 25 2.32 2.81 -15.46
C GLN A 25 2.09 1.84 -14.29
N CYS A 26 0.90 1.26 -14.17
CA CYS A 26 0.61 0.25 -13.16
C CYS A 26 1.38 -1.05 -13.50
N PRO A 27 1.69 -1.87 -12.49
CA PRO A 27 2.19 -3.22 -12.76
C PRO A 27 1.16 -4.02 -13.57
N ASP A 28 1.61 -5.10 -14.19
CA ASP A 28 0.71 -6.04 -14.86
C ASP A 28 -0.36 -6.55 -13.87
N ASP A 29 -1.58 -6.75 -14.38
CA ASP A 29 -2.73 -7.19 -13.60
C ASP A 29 -2.63 -8.69 -13.26
N GLU A 30 -1.69 -9.01 -12.35
CA GLU A 30 -1.35 -10.36 -11.93
C GLU A 30 -1.42 -10.49 -10.40
N GLY A 31 -2.00 -11.58 -9.91
CA GLY A 31 -2.13 -11.86 -8.48
C GLY A 31 -3.33 -11.19 -7.84
N PHE A 32 -3.21 -10.80 -6.57
CA PHE A 32 -4.29 -10.23 -5.77
C PHE A 32 -3.91 -8.86 -5.20
N GLU A 33 -4.81 -7.90 -5.35
CA GLU A 33 -4.62 -6.53 -4.86
C GLU A 33 -5.73 -6.13 -3.88
N VAL A 34 -5.34 -5.41 -2.82
CA VAL A 34 -6.28 -4.76 -1.89
C VAL A 34 -6.04 -3.25 -1.93
N ALA A 35 -7.02 -2.53 -2.49
CA ALA A 35 -6.95 -1.09 -2.64
C ALA A 35 -7.57 -0.34 -1.45
N PHE A 36 -6.88 0.69 -0.97
CA PHE A 36 -7.37 1.64 0.01
C PHE A 36 -7.94 2.87 -0.73
N ALA A 37 -9.26 3.01 -0.73
CA ALA A 37 -9.94 4.14 -1.36
C ALA A 37 -10.61 5.06 -0.31
N GLY A 38 -10.62 6.36 -0.57
CA GLY A 38 -11.26 7.34 0.31
C GLY A 38 -10.79 8.78 0.10
N ARG A 39 -11.56 9.75 0.62
CA ARG A 39 -11.33 11.20 0.41
C ARG A 39 -10.02 11.72 1.00
N SER A 40 -9.61 11.20 2.17
CA SER A 40 -8.43 11.70 2.89
C SER A 40 -7.21 10.83 2.61
N ASN A 41 -6.12 11.44 2.14
CA ASN A 41 -4.82 10.74 2.02
C ASN A 41 -4.26 10.39 3.41
N ALA A 42 -4.44 11.29 4.38
CA ALA A 42 -4.00 11.04 5.75
C ALA A 42 -4.67 9.81 6.37
N GLY A 43 -5.99 9.65 6.17
CA GLY A 43 -6.72 8.48 6.67
C GLY A 43 -6.25 7.17 6.03
N LYS A 44 -6.12 7.15 4.69
CA LYS A 44 -5.62 5.98 3.96
C LYS A 44 -4.21 5.57 4.39
N SER A 45 -3.28 6.54 4.42
CA SER A 45 -1.91 6.28 4.84
C SER A 45 -1.82 5.84 6.31
N SER A 46 -2.64 6.39 7.19
CA SER A 46 -2.70 5.96 8.59
C SER A 46 -3.18 4.52 8.73
N ALA A 47 -4.22 4.13 7.97
CA ALA A 47 -4.73 2.76 7.98
C ALA A 47 -3.68 1.77 7.45
N LEU A 48 -3.03 2.11 6.32
CA LEU A 48 -1.97 1.29 5.74
C LEU A 48 -0.81 1.11 6.73
N ASN A 49 -0.30 2.21 7.31
CA ASN A 49 0.83 2.14 8.25
C ASN A 49 0.48 1.38 9.53
N THR A 50 -0.78 1.42 9.96
CA THR A 50 -1.28 0.64 11.10
C THR A 50 -1.30 -0.85 10.78
N LEU A 51 -1.77 -1.22 9.58
CA LEU A 51 -1.84 -2.61 9.13
C LEU A 51 -0.45 -3.23 8.94
N THR A 52 0.49 -2.47 8.38
CA THR A 52 1.85 -2.94 8.10
C THR A 52 2.81 -2.77 9.28
N HIS A 53 2.38 -2.09 10.35
CA HIS A 53 3.23 -1.67 11.46
C HIS A 53 4.51 -0.92 11.00
N ALA A 54 4.43 -0.21 9.88
CA ALA A 54 5.55 0.47 9.26
C ALA A 54 5.13 1.80 8.63
N SER A 55 6.04 2.78 8.59
CA SER A 55 5.79 4.11 8.00
C SER A 55 6.00 4.13 6.48
N LEU A 56 5.30 3.23 5.76
CA LEU A 56 5.46 3.02 4.32
C LEU A 56 4.72 4.07 3.49
N ALA A 57 3.48 4.39 3.84
CA ALA A 57 2.69 5.39 3.14
C ALA A 57 3.02 6.79 3.69
N ARG A 58 3.65 7.62 2.85
CA ARG A 58 3.96 9.01 3.18
C ARG A 58 2.82 9.92 2.74
N THR A 59 2.27 10.66 3.70
CA THR A 59 1.31 11.73 3.41
C THR A 59 2.05 12.97 2.93
N SER A 60 1.89 13.37 1.66
CA SER A 60 2.28 14.72 1.23
C SER A 60 1.39 15.74 1.96
N LYS A 61 2.02 16.71 2.65
CA LYS A 61 1.31 17.82 3.29
C LYS A 61 0.86 18.89 2.30
N THR A 62 1.39 18.88 1.07
CA THR A 62 1.10 19.89 0.05
C THR A 62 -0.13 19.44 -0.77
N PRO A 63 -1.27 20.15 -0.67
CA PRO A 63 -2.45 19.83 -1.47
C PRO A 63 -2.18 20.04 -2.97
N GLY A 64 -2.80 19.21 -3.82
CA GLY A 64 -2.92 19.50 -5.27
C GLY A 64 -1.80 19.02 -6.19
N ARG A 65 -0.77 18.32 -5.69
CA ARG A 65 0.35 17.85 -6.52
C ARG A 65 0.20 16.36 -6.82
N THR A 66 -0.64 16.03 -7.82
CA THR A 66 -0.88 14.72 -8.46
C THR A 66 -1.09 13.53 -7.50
N GLN A 67 -2.29 12.95 -7.50
CA GLN A 67 -2.55 11.71 -6.76
C GLN A 67 -1.91 10.53 -7.51
N LEU A 68 -0.94 9.88 -6.89
CA LEU A 68 -0.33 8.65 -7.40
C LEU A 68 -1.02 7.43 -6.78
N LEU A 69 -1.19 6.37 -7.56
CA LEU A 69 -1.44 5.03 -7.04
C LEU A 69 -0.12 4.51 -6.47
N ASN A 70 -0.12 3.98 -5.25
CA ASN A 70 1.10 3.51 -4.59
C ASN A 70 0.97 2.02 -4.31
N PHE A 71 1.84 1.21 -4.91
CA PHE A 71 1.81 -0.22 -4.76
C PHE A 71 2.82 -0.65 -3.71
N PHE A 72 2.38 -1.51 -2.79
CA PHE A 72 3.21 -2.10 -1.75
C PHE A 72 3.14 -3.63 -1.86
N LYS A 73 4.29 -4.27 -2.10
CA LYS A 73 4.39 -5.73 -2.21
C LYS A 73 4.25 -6.36 -0.83
N LEU A 74 3.45 -7.42 -0.70
CA LEU A 74 3.39 -8.27 0.49
C LEU A 74 4.20 -9.55 0.26
N ASP A 75 4.07 -10.13 -0.93
CA ASP A 75 4.86 -11.26 -1.45
C ASP A 75 4.72 -11.28 -2.99
N ASP A 76 5.10 -12.40 -3.62
CA ASP A 76 5.08 -12.54 -5.08
C ASP A 76 3.68 -12.51 -5.70
N GLU A 77 2.63 -12.79 -4.92
CA GLU A 77 1.25 -12.88 -5.43
C GLU A 77 0.35 -11.75 -4.93
N ARG A 78 0.75 -11.00 -3.90
CA ARG A 78 -0.16 -10.10 -3.16
C ARG A 78 0.40 -8.69 -2.99
N ARG A 79 -0.45 -7.69 -3.19
CA ARG A 79 -0.10 -6.26 -3.06
C ARG A 79 -1.19 -5.45 -2.35
N LEU A 80 -0.78 -4.35 -1.72
CA LEU A 80 -1.66 -3.27 -1.25
C LEU A 80 -1.54 -2.07 -2.19
N VAL A 81 -2.64 -1.35 -2.40
CA VAL A 81 -2.73 -0.18 -3.31
C VAL A 81 -3.33 1.03 -2.62
#